data_AF-A0A1X7TC14-F1
#
_entry.id   AF-A0A1X7TC14-F1
#
_cell.length_a   1.000
_cell.length_b   1.000
_cell.length_c   1.000
_cell.angle_alpha   90.00
_cell.angle_beta   90.00
_cell.angle_gamma   90.00
#
_symmetry.space_group_name_H-M   'P 1'
#
loop_
_entity.id
_entity.type
_entity.pdbx_description
1 polymer ?
#
loop_
_entity_poly.entity_id
_entity_poly.type
_entity_poly.pdbx_seq_one_letter_code
_entity_poly.pdbx_strand_id
1 'polypeptide(L)' 'MSIPWSKTSKEDFHLERANVILDEDHYGLKDIKDRILEFIGVSRLKGSVQGKILCFVGPPGNVQCT' A
#
# COMPACT_ATOMS: atom_id res chain seq x y z
N MET A 1 26.99 -13.71 -5.51
CA MET A 1 27.17 -12.24 -5.34
C MET A 1 26.10 -11.51 -6.15
N SER A 2 24.84 -11.56 -5.72
CA SER A 2 23.72 -10.99 -6.49
C SER A 2 22.71 -10.31 -5.56
N ILE A 3 23.18 -9.32 -4.81
CA ILE A 3 22.29 -8.45 -4.03
C ILE A 3 22.02 -7.20 -4.86
N PRO A 4 20.75 -6.80 -5.05
CA PRO A 4 20.36 -5.74 -5.97
C PRO A 4 20.57 -4.34 -5.36
N TRP A 5 21.82 -3.95 -5.08
CA TRP A 5 22.16 -2.64 -4.49
C TRP A 5 21.82 -1.43 -5.38
N SER A 6 21.58 -1.65 -6.67
CA SER A 6 21.32 -0.58 -7.65
C SER A 6 20.00 -0.76 -8.41
N LYS A 7 19.16 -1.73 -8.03
CA LYS A 7 17.86 -1.93 -8.67
C LYS A 7 16.77 -1.31 -7.81
N THR A 8 16.07 -0.34 -8.37
CA THR A 8 14.84 0.22 -7.82
C THR A 8 13.70 -0.11 -8.78
N SER A 9 12.57 -0.54 -8.24
CA SER A 9 11.34 -0.67 -9.01
C SER A 9 10.77 0.71 -9.33
N LYS A 10 10.09 0.83 -10.47
CA LYS A 10 9.26 2.02 -10.72
C LYS A 10 8.09 2.00 -9.75
N GLU A 11 7.93 3.08 -9.00
CA GLU A 11 6.79 3.27 -8.12
C GLU A 11 5.56 3.64 -8.95
N ASP A 12 4.42 2.98 -8.67
CA ASP A 12 3.13 3.29 -9.30
C ASP A 12 2.24 4.00 -8.27
N PHE A 13 1.88 5.25 -8.58
CA PHE A 13 1.07 6.12 -7.72
C PHE A 13 -0.38 6.28 -8.23
N HIS A 14 -0.86 5.37 -9.10
CA HIS A 14 -2.24 5.43 -9.59
C HIS A 14 -3.25 5.11 -8.47
N LEU A 15 -3.94 6.14 -7.98
CA LEU A 15 -4.97 6.02 -6.96
C LEU A 15 -6.16 5.17 -7.41
N GLU A 16 -6.63 5.31 -8.65
CA GLU A 16 -7.74 4.51 -9.17
C GLU A 16 -7.40 3.02 -9.20
N ARG A 17 -6.22 2.68 -9.72
CA ARG A 17 -5.73 1.31 -9.75
C ARG A 17 -5.57 0.73 -8.35
N ALA A 18 -5.01 1.52 -7.42
CA ALA A 18 -4.87 1.11 -6.03
C ALA A 18 -6.24 0.86 -5.37
N ASN A 19 -7.24 1.69 -5.67
CA ASN A 19 -8.60 1.53 -5.15
C ASN A 19 -9.22 0.21 -5.62
N VAL A 20 -9.15 -0.08 -6.93
CA VAL A 20 -9.67 -1.33 -7.51
C VAL A 20 -9.01 -2.56 -6.87
N ILE A 21 -7.69 -2.56 -6.74
CA ILE A 21 -6.93 -3.68 -6.14
C ILE A 21 -7.29 -3.84 -4.65
N LEU A 22 -7.45 -2.73 -3.92
CA LEU A 22 -7.83 -2.78 -2.51
C LEU A 22 -9.26 -3.32 -2.33
N ASP A 23 -10.14 -3.14 -3.31
CA ASP A 23 -11.53 -3.63 -3.29
C ASP A 23 -11.73 -5.05 -3.80
N GLU A 24 -10.75 -5.67 -4.48
CA GLU A 24 -10.91 -6.98 -5.12
C GLU A 24 -11.06 -8.16 -4.13
N ASP A 25 -10.43 -8.13 -2.95
CA ASP A 25 -10.34 -9.33 -2.09
C ASP A 25 -10.92 -9.20 -0.66
N HIS A 26 -11.31 -7.99 -0.22
CA HIS A 26 -11.71 -7.77 1.19
C HIS A 26 -12.98 -6.94 1.32
N TYR A 27 -14.09 -7.61 1.69
CA TYR A 27 -15.35 -6.98 2.08
C TYR A 27 -15.23 -6.44 3.52
N GLY A 28 -14.76 -5.20 3.65
CA GLY A 28 -14.48 -4.56 4.95
C GLY A 28 -13.18 -3.76 4.92
N LEU A 29 -12.78 -3.20 6.07
CA LEU A 29 -11.53 -2.45 6.24
C LEU A 29 -11.47 -1.10 5.49
N LYS A 30 -12.62 -0.44 5.30
CA LYS A 30 -12.70 0.87 4.64
C LYS A 30 -11.71 1.88 5.22
N ASP A 31 -11.60 1.94 6.54
CA ASP A 31 -10.68 2.82 7.26
C ASP A 31 -9.20 2.55 6.91
N ILE A 32 -8.83 1.29 6.67
CA ILE A 32 -7.48 0.88 6.26
C ILE A 32 -7.24 1.25 4.79
N LYS A 33 -8.22 0.99 3.92
CA LYS A 33 -8.13 1.35 2.49
C LYS A 33 -7.98 2.85 2.32
N ASP A 34 -8.78 3.64 3.05
CA ASP A 34 -8.69 5.10 3.06
C ASP A 34 -7.30 5.56 3.52
N ARG A 35 -6.71 4.90 4.53
CA ARG A 35 -5.35 5.20 5.01
C ARG A 35 -4.26 4.89 3.99
N ILE A 36 -4.40 3.79 3.25
CA ILE A 36 -3.48 3.41 2.18
C ILE A 36 -3.58 4.41 1.01
N LEU A 37 -4.80 4.81 0.63
CA LEU A 37 -5.04 5.81 -0.42
C LEU A 37 -4.49 7.19 -0.03
N GLU A 38 -4.69 7.62 1.22
CA GLU A 38 -4.11 8.85 1.75
C GLU A 38 -2.58 8.81 1.69
N PHE A 39 -1.98 7.67 2.05
CA PHE A 39 -0.53 7.47 1.96
C PHE A 39 0.00 7.56 0.53
N ILE A 40 -0.68 6.92 -0.43
CA ILE A 40 -0.34 7.01 -1.86
C ILE A 40 -0.49 8.45 -2.35
N GLY A 41 -1.55 9.15 -1.95
CA GLY A 41 -1.80 10.55 -2.29
C GLY A 41 -0.71 11.50 -1.79
N VAL A 42 -0.31 11.36 -0.53
CA VAL A 42 0.79 12.16 0.06
C VAL A 42 2.13 11.81 -0.59
N SER A 43 2.38 10.55 -0.91
CA SER A 43 3.62 10.11 -1.58
C SER A 43 3.71 10.64 -3.01
N ARG A 44 2.59 10.66 -3.74
CA ARG A 44 2.48 11.28 -5.08
C ARG A 44 2.80 12.77 -5.03
N LEU A 45 2.26 13.50 -4.05
CA LEU A 45 2.52 14.94 -3.89
C LEU A 45 3.99 15.24 -3.52
N LYS A 46 4.63 14.37 -2.75
CA LYS A 46 6.04 14.51 -2.35
C LYS A 46 7.04 14.03 -3.42
N GLY A 47 6.58 13.30 -4.44
CA GLY A 47 7.43 12.73 -5.49
C GLY A 47 8.41 11.65 -5.00
N SER A 48 8.23 11.15 -3.77
CA SER A 48 9.01 10.04 -3.22
C SER A 48 8.25 9.34 -2.10
N VAL A 49 8.36 8.02 -2.04
CA VAL A 49 7.94 7.26 -0.87
C VAL A 49 9.04 7.36 0.18
N GLN A 50 8.96 8.36 1.07
CA GLN A 50 9.71 8.30 2.33
C GLN A 50 9.22 7.03 3.06
N GLY A 51 10.10 6.04 3.26
CA GLY A 51 9.76 4.71 3.77
C GLY A 51 9.02 4.73 5.11
N LYS A 52 7.70 4.90 5.06
CA LYS A 52 6.82 4.79 6.21
C LYS A 52 6.33 3.35 6.29
N ILE A 53 6.38 2.80 7.50
CA ILE A 53 5.88 1.45 7.78
C ILE A 53 4.41 1.60 8.20
N LEU A 54 3.51 0.94 7.47
CA LEU A 54 2.10 0.80 7.86
C LEU A 54 1.96 -0.53 8.62
N CYS A 55 1.41 -0.48 9.83
CA CYS A 55 1.11 -1.66 10.64
C CYS A 55 -0.40 -1.72 10.85
N PHE A 56 -1.03 -2.77 10.35
CA PHE A 56 -2.46 -3.02 10.54
C PHE A 56 -2.63 -4.09 11.61
N VAL A 57 -3.41 -3.78 12.64
CA VAL A 57 -3.74 -4.70 13.73
C VAL A 57 -5.24 -4.99 13.72
N GLY A 58 -5.60 -6.26 13.71
CA GLY A 58 -6.98 -6.73 13.77
C GLY A 58 -7.08 -7.97 14.68
N PRO A 59 -8.28 -8.30 15.19
CA PRO A 59 -8.49 -9.52 15.96
C PRO A 59 -8.07 -10.74 15.14
N PRO A 60 -7.46 -11.77 15.78
CA PRO A 60 -7.02 -12.97 15.07
C PRO A 60 -8.24 -13.66 14.46
N GLY A 61 -8.33 -13.69 13.13
CA GLY A 61 -9.49 -14.28 12.47
C GLY A 61 -9.61 -14.11 10.96
N ASN A 62 -9.32 -12.97 10.34
CA ASN A 62 -9.53 -12.80 8.88
C ASN A 62 -8.68 -11.66 8.24
N VAL A 63 -7.37 -11.63 8.52
CA VAL A 63 -6.43 -10.78 7.77
C VAL A 63 -5.12 -11.54 7.56
N GLN A 64 -5.21 -12.66 6.85
CA GLN A 64 -4.04 -13.23 6.21
C GLN A 64 -3.90 -12.52 4.86
N CYS A 65 -2.80 -11.82 4.66
CA CYS A 65 -2.38 -11.40 3.33
C CYS A 65 -2.42 -12.64 2.41
N THR A 66 -3.31 -12.60 1.42
CA THR A 66 -3.19 -13.40 0.20
C THR A 66 -2.73 -12.47 -0.91
#